data_AF-A0AB36B2H4-F1
#
_entry.id   AF-A0AB36B2H4-F1
#
_cell.length_a   1.000
_cell.length_b   1.000
_cell.length_c   1.000
_cell.angle_alpha   90.00
_cell.angle_beta   90.00
_cell.angle_gamma   90.00
#
_symmetry.space_group_name_H-M   'P 1'
#
loop_
_entity.id
_entity.type
_entity.pdbx_description
1 polymer ?
#
loop_
_entity_poly.entity_id
_entity_poly.type
_entity_poly.pdbx_seq_one_letter_code
_entity_poly.pdbx_strand_id
1 'polypeptide(L)' 'MNKALFRALMAEHEDNQRILSGIMGISEQTFSAKLNEKGGAAFNKAEMTFFKKRYNLSATRMNAIFFDR' A
#
# COMPACT_ATOMS: atom_id res chain seq x y z
N MET A 1 -4.44 -1.24 -9.00
CA MET A 1 -4.11 -1.74 -7.65
C MET A 1 -5.30 -2.49 -7.07
N ASN A 2 -5.08 -3.71 -6.61
CA ASN A 2 -6.09 -4.50 -5.91
C ASN A 2 -6.23 -4.05 -4.44
N LYS A 3 -7.20 -3.16 -4.21
CA LYS A 3 -7.51 -2.57 -2.90
C LYS A 3 -7.91 -3.61 -1.85
N ALA A 4 -8.61 -4.66 -2.27
CA ALA A 4 -9.05 -5.72 -1.35
C ALA A 4 -7.85 -6.52 -0.84
N LEU A 5 -6.96 -6.94 -1.73
CA LEU A 5 -5.72 -7.63 -1.35
C LEU A 5 -4.82 -6.77 -0.46
N PHE A 6 -4.69 -5.48 -0.77
CA PHE A 6 -3.89 -4.59 0.07
C PHE A 6 -4.49 -4.41 1.47
N ARG A 7 -5.82 -4.29 1.58
CA ARG A 7 -6.51 -4.22 2.88
C ARG A 7 -6.38 -5.52 3.67
N ALA A 8 -6.48 -6.67 3.00
CA ALA A 8 -6.25 -7.97 3.62
C ALA A 8 -4.83 -8.07 4.18
N LEU A 9 -3.82 -7.66 3.40
CA LEU A 9 -2.44 -7.61 3.84
C LEU A 9 -2.25 -6.72 5.08
N MET A 10 -2.83 -5.51 5.08
CA MET A 10 -2.74 -4.62 6.25
C MET A 10 -3.35 -5.30 7.48
N ALA A 11 -4.53 -5.91 7.33
CA ALA A 11 -5.22 -6.61 8.41
C ALA A 11 -4.43 -7.83 8.94
N GLU A 12 -3.77 -8.60 8.06
CA GLU A 12 -2.90 -9.73 8.46
C GLU A 12 -1.75 -9.30 9.39
N HIS A 13 -1.34 -8.03 9.30
CA HIS A 13 -0.23 -7.47 10.07
C HIS A 13 -0.69 -6.49 11.15
N GLU A 14 -2.00 -6.44 11.45
CA GLU A 14 -2.62 -5.50 12.39
C GLU A 14 -2.32 -4.01 12.08
N ASP A 15 -1.93 -3.75 10.84
CA ASP A 15 -1.63 -2.42 10.32
C ASP A 15 -2.91 -1.77 9.76
N ASN A 16 -2.92 -0.45 9.73
CA ASN A 16 -4.00 0.32 9.12
C ASN A 16 -3.46 1.56 8.41
N GLN A 17 -4.33 2.26 7.67
CA GLN A 17 -3.94 3.44 6.90
C GLN A 17 -3.30 4.53 7.78
N ARG A 18 -3.76 4.71 9.02
CA ARG A 18 -3.20 5.68 9.97
C ARG A 18 -1.77 5.33 10.36
N ILE A 19 -1.53 4.06 10.72
CA ILE A 19 -0.19 3.61 11.11
C ILE A 19 0.78 3.74 9.93
N LEU A 20 0.38 3.26 8.74
CA LEU A 20 1.25 3.27 7.57
C LEU A 20 1.52 4.69 7.05
N SER A 21 0.50 5.55 7.01
CA SER A 21 0.68 6.95 6.63
C SER A 21 1.61 7.67 7.61
N GLY A 22 1.48 7.41 8.92
CA GLY A 22 2.38 7.92 9.94
C GLY A 22 3.84 7.47 9.75
N ILE A 23 4.07 6.18 9.49
CA ILE A 23 5.43 5.65 9.24
C ILE A 23 6.03 6.22 7.94
N MET A 24 5.20 6.39 6.91
CA MET A 24 5.62 6.93 5.62
C MET A 24 5.79 8.47 5.65
N GLY A 25 5.40 9.14 6.74
CA GLY A 25 5.46 10.60 6.86
C GLY A 25 4.49 11.32 5.91
N ILE A 26 3.39 10.67 5.51
CA ILE A 26 2.35 11.25 4.67
C ILE A 26 1.03 11.37 5.42
N SER A 27 0.12 12.21 4.94
CA SER A 27 -1.22 12.28 5.52
C SER A 27 -2.05 11.03 5.18
N GLU A 28 -2.98 10.66 6.05
CA GLU A 28 -3.98 9.61 5.77
C GLU A 28 -4.77 9.88 4.49
N GLN A 29 -5.06 11.16 4.20
CA GLN A 29 -5.76 11.58 3.00
C GLN A 29 -4.93 11.31 1.75
N THR A 30 -3.63 11.60 1.79
CA THR A 30 -2.68 11.30 0.71
C THR A 30 -2.56 9.79 0.51
N PHE A 31 -2.46 9.03 1.60
CA PHE A 31 -2.42 7.56 1.53
C PHE A 31 -3.70 7.00 0.92
N SER A 32 -4.86 7.51 1.35
CA SER A 32 -6.17 7.11 0.82
C SER A 32 -6.33 7.48 -0.66
N ALA A 33 -5.83 8.66 -1.07
CA ALA A 33 -5.82 9.05 -2.49
C ALA A 33 -4.99 8.07 -3.33
N LYS A 34 -3.79 7.69 -2.86
CA LYS A 34 -2.92 6.69 -3.50
C LYS A 34 -3.57 5.31 -3.56
N LEU A 35 -4.19 4.86 -2.47
CA LEU A 35 -4.90 3.58 -2.42
C LEU A 35 -6.08 3.53 -3.39
N ASN A 36 -6.79 4.65 -3.54
CA ASN A 36 -7.95 4.73 -4.41
C ASN A 36 -7.61 5.15 -5.85
N GLU A 37 -6.33 5.28 -6.20
CA GLU A 37 -5.87 5.82 -7.49
C GLU A 37 -6.54 7.17 -7.83
N LYS A 38 -6.93 7.95 -6.81
CA LYS A 38 -7.75 9.16 -6.96
C LYS A 38 -6.90 10.30 -7.50
N GLY A 39 -7.35 10.90 -8.60
CA GLY A 39 -6.66 12.04 -9.22
C GLY A 39 -5.28 11.71 -9.78
N GLY A 40 -5.03 10.45 -10.16
CA GLY A 40 -3.73 10.00 -10.65
C GLY A 40 -2.70 9.74 -9.54
N ALA A 41 -3.09 9.82 -8.28
CA ALA A 41 -2.21 9.47 -7.16
C ALA A 41 -1.95 7.96 -7.15
N ALA A 42 -0.68 7.56 -7.19
CA ALA A 42 -0.27 6.16 -7.08
C ALA A 42 0.88 6.00 -6.08
N PHE A 43 1.07 4.79 -5.60
CA PHE A 43 2.27 4.44 -4.84
C PHE A 43 3.48 4.44 -5.78
N ASN A 44 4.55 5.11 -5.37
CA ASN A 44 5.80 5.16 -6.11
C ASN A 44 6.67 3.94 -5.77
N LYS A 45 7.75 3.73 -6.54
CA LYS A 45 8.65 2.59 -6.35
C LYS A 45 9.28 2.53 -4.95
N ALA A 46 9.54 3.67 -4.31
CA ALA A 46 10.10 3.71 -2.96
C ALA A 46 9.09 3.24 -1.90
N GLU A 47 7.84 3.70 -2.01
CA GLU A 47 6.72 3.27 -1.14
C GLU A 47 6.43 1.78 -1.33
N MET A 48 6.42 1.28 -2.57
CA MET A 48 6.28 -0.15 -2.85
C MET A 48 7.42 -0.97 -2.23
N THR A 49 8.66 -0.46 -2.30
CA THR A 49 9.82 -1.10 -1.68
C THR A 49 9.72 -1.10 -0.16
N PHE A 50 9.15 -0.05 0.44
CA PHE A 50 8.85 0.00 1.86
C PHE A 50 7.87 -1.12 2.25
N PHE A 51 6.74 -1.26 1.55
CA PHE A 51 5.80 -2.36 1.82
C PHE A 51 6.43 -3.73 1.59
N LYS A 52 7.26 -3.88 0.55
CA LYS A 52 8.01 -5.11 0.29
C LYS A 52 8.86 -5.53 1.48
N LYS A 53 9.62 -4.59 2.05
CA LYS A 53 10.51 -4.85 3.19
C LYS A 53 9.72 -5.07 4.48
N ARG A 54 8.70 -4.25 4.74
CA ARG A 54 7.90 -4.31 5.97
C ARG A 54 7.13 -5.63 6.09
N TYR A 55 6.49 -6.06 5.00
CA TYR A 55 5.64 -7.25 4.98
C TYR A 55 6.32 -8.46 4.35
N ASN A 56 7.64 -8.37 4.10
CA ASN A 56 8.45 -9.40 3.44
C ASN A 56 7.79 -10.01 2.19
N LEU A 57 7.24 -9.16 1.33
CA LEU A 57 6.38 -9.59 0.22
C LEU A 57 7.19 -10.17 -0.93
N SER A 58 6.71 -11.28 -1.47
CA SER A 58 7.22 -11.85 -2.72
C SER A 58 6.87 -10.96 -3.92
N ALA A 59 7.65 -11.07 -5.00
CA ALA A 59 7.38 -10.34 -6.24
C ALA A 59 5.98 -10.62 -6.80
N THR A 60 5.50 -11.87 -6.67
CA THR A 60 4.14 -12.27 -7.07
C THR A 60 3.08 -11.52 -6.27
N ARG A 61 3.21 -11.46 -4.95
CA ARG A 61 2.24 -10.75 -4.08
C ARG A 61 2.28 -9.24 -4.34
N MET A 62 3.47 -8.70 -4.61
CA MET A 62 3.65 -7.31 -5.04
C MET A 62 2.88 -7.02 -6.33
N ASN A 63 3.00 -7.90 -7.33
CA ASN A 63 2.29 -7.77 -8.60
C ASN A 63 0.77 -7.86 -8.41
N ALA A 64 0.30 -8.87 -7.66
CA ALA A 64 -1.11 -9.05 -7.35
C ALA A 64 -1.74 -7.84 -6.63
N ILE A 65 -0.97 -7.15 -5.78
CA ILE A 65 -1.47 -6.00 -5.03
C ILE A 65 -1.44 -4.74 -5.89
N PHE A 66 -0.31 -4.43 -6.50
CA PHE A 66 -0.11 -3.09 -7.08
C PHE A 66 -0.37 -3.02 -8.58
N PHE A 67 -0.18 -4.12 -9.30
CA PHE A 67 -0.20 -4.16 -10.77
C PHE A 67 -1.41 -4.93 -11.34
N ASP A 68 -1.99 -5.83 -10.55
CA ASP A 68 -3.23 -6.54 -10.89
C ASP A 68 -4.45 -5.62 -10.69
N ARG A 69 -5.40 -5.67 -11.63
CA ARG A 69 -6.59 -4.81 -11.69
C ARG A 69 -7.86 -5.63 -11.74
#